data_AF-A0A090VK58-F1
#
_entry.id   AF-A0A090VK58-F1
#
_cell.length_a   1.000
_cell.length_b   1.000
_cell.length_c   1.000
_cell.angle_alpha   90.00
_cell.angle_beta   90.00
_cell.angle_gamma   90.00
#
_symmetry.space_group_name_H-M   'P 1'
#
loop_
_entity.id
_entity.type
_entity.pdbx_description
1 polymer ?
#
loop_
_entity_poly.entity_id
_entity_poly.type
_entity_poly.pdbx_seq_one_letter_code
_entity_poly.pdbx_strand_id
1 'polypeptide(L)'
;MRLENIVFDKEELYFVIQIRNNSTLDYDLDFLNLSVETRQKGKRKSLQRLYKEPIFKHHLSSKIVVNETVRLIYVMPKFSLSNDRRVILELNEKDGERNIEMKVSHKYINNPN
;
A
#
# COMPACT_ATOMS: atom_id res chain seq x y z
N MET A 1 -1.58 -9.66 -2.76
CA MET A 1 -0.62 -8.53 -2.75
C MET A 1 0.43 -8.79 -1.67
N ARG A 2 1.69 -8.44 -1.92
CA ARG A 2 2.82 -8.55 -0.98
C ARG A 2 3.68 -7.28 -1.06
N LEU A 3 4.14 -6.81 0.09
CA LEU A 3 5.19 -5.78 0.17
C LEU A 3 6.54 -6.52 0.22
N GLU A 4 7.35 -6.36 -0.81
CA GLU A 4 8.65 -7.03 -0.91
C GLU A 4 9.73 -6.27 -0.16
N ASN A 5 9.74 -4.93 -0.29
CA ASN A 5 10.74 -4.09 0.35
C ASN A 5 10.25 -2.66 0.58
N ILE A 6 10.85 -1.97 1.55
CA ILE A 6 10.81 -0.52 1.70
C ILE A 6 12.26 -0.05 1.74
N VAL A 7 12.67 0.72 0.73
CA VAL A 7 14.03 1.27 0.65
C VAL A 7 13.98 2.77 0.93
N PHE A 8 14.92 3.27 1.72
CA PHE A 8 15.10 4.70 1.91
C PHE A 8 16.28 5.20 1.10
N ASP A 9 16.04 6.21 0.26
CA ASP A 9 17.11 6.95 -0.41
C ASP A 9 16.88 8.45 -0.26
N LYS A 10 17.90 9.14 0.28
CA LYS A 10 17.93 10.58 0.58
C LYS A 10 16.75 11.08 1.42
N GLU A 11 15.59 11.28 0.81
CA GLU A 11 14.40 11.92 1.38
C GLU A 11 13.11 11.20 0.95
N GLU A 12 13.24 10.01 0.36
CA GLU A 12 12.14 9.28 -0.25
C GLU A 12 12.09 7.84 0.26
N LEU A 13 10.88 7.30 0.35
CA LEU A 13 10.60 5.91 0.68
C LEU A 13 10.04 5.20 -0.55
N TYR A 14 10.73 4.14 -0.96
CA TYR A 14 10.40 3.32 -2.12
C TYR A 14 9.70 2.05 -1.66
N PHE A 15 8.40 1.98 -1.85
CA PHE A 15 7.57 0.81 -1.55
C PHE A 15 7.58 -0.12 -2.76
N VAL A 16 8.30 -1.23 -2.64
CA VAL A 16 8.34 -2.28 -3.67
C VAL A 16 7.20 -3.25 -3.41
N ILE A 17 6.18 -3.21 -4.26
CA ILE A 17 4.94 -3.96 -4.08
C ILE A 17 4.81 -4.97 -5.21
N GLN A 18 4.40 -6.19 -4.87
CA GLN A 18 4.09 -7.25 -5.80
C GLN A 18 2.61 -7.61 -5.69
N ILE A 19 1.89 -7.61 -6.81
CA ILE A 19 0.51 -8.04 -6.89
C ILE A 19 0.45 -9.25 -7.80
N ARG A 20 -0.18 -10.31 -7.31
CA ARG A 20 -0.39 -11.55 -8.07
C ARG A 20 -1.89 -11.80 -8.17
N ASN A 21 -2.40 -11.90 -9.40
CA ASN A 21 -3.78 -12.24 -9.65
C ASN A 21 -3.91 -13.77 -9.78
N ASN A 22 -4.40 -14.42 -8.72
CA ASN A 22 -4.68 -15.86 -8.71
C ASN A 22 -6.15 -16.19 -8.96
N SER A 23 -6.94 -15.21 -9.42
CA SER A 23 -8.35 -15.43 -9.72
C SER A 23 -8.55 -15.90 -11.16
N THR A 24 -9.76 -16.33 -11.48
CA THR A 24 -10.14 -16.81 -12.82
C THR A 24 -10.46 -15.68 -13.80
N LEU A 25 -10.44 -14.43 -13.34
CA LEU A 25 -10.75 -13.24 -14.14
C LEU A 25 -9.63 -12.21 -14.02
N ASP A 26 -9.48 -11.38 -15.05
CA ASP A 26 -8.61 -10.20 -14.97
C ASP A 26 -9.01 -9.34 -13.77
N TYR A 27 -8.03 -8.67 -13.17
CA TYR A 27 -8.28 -7.68 -12.13
C TYR A 27 -8.13 -6.29 -12.76
N ASP A 28 -9.24 -5.65 -13.04
CA ASP A 28 -9.27 -4.26 -13.51
C ASP A 28 -9.00 -3.34 -12.33
N LEU A 29 -7.82 -2.70 -12.32
CA LEU A 29 -7.39 -1.87 -11.22
C LEU A 29 -8.06 -0.50 -11.29
N ASP A 30 -8.81 -0.12 -10.25
CA ASP A 30 -9.27 1.26 -10.09
C ASP A 30 -8.17 2.11 -9.46
N PHE A 31 -7.76 1.73 -8.25
CA PHE A 31 -6.71 2.43 -7.53
C PHE A 31 -5.87 1.51 -6.63
N LEU A 32 -4.64 1.96 -6.43
CA LEU A 32 -3.79 1.53 -5.33
C LEU A 32 -3.47 2.77 -4.49
N ASN A 33 -4.00 2.84 -3.28
CA ASN A 33 -3.86 3.97 -2.39
C ASN A 33 -3.03 3.61 -1.16
N LEU A 34 -2.26 4.59 -0.68
CA LEU A 34 -1.53 4.49 0.57
C LEU A 34 -2.16 5.46 1.57
N SER A 35 -2.50 4.97 2.75
CA SER A 35 -2.99 5.80 3.85
C SER A 35 -2.28 5.47 5.16
N VAL A 36 -2.27 6.42 6.08
CA VAL A 36 -1.81 6.22 7.46
C VAL A 36 -3.02 6.16 8.36
N GLU A 37 -3.14 5.07 9.11
CA GLU A 37 -4.26 4.79 9.98
C GLU A 37 -3.81 4.73 11.44
N THR A 38 -4.59 5.33 12.35
CA THR A 38 -4.41 5.14 13.79
C THR A 38 -4.88 3.74 14.20
N ARG A 39 -4.15 3.08 15.09
CA ARG A 39 -4.58 1.84 15.72
C ARG A 39 -5.58 2.20 16.82
N GLN A 40 -6.76 1.62 16.78
CA GLN A 40 -7.71 1.72 17.88
C GLN A 40 -7.11 1.02 19.11
N LYS A 41 -6.75 1.80 20.14
CA LYS A 41 -6.39 1.28 21.46
C LYS A 41 -7.50 1.66 22.44
N GLY A 42 -8.31 0.67 22.83
CA GLY A 42 -9.45 0.83 23.73
C GLY A 42 -10.72 1.35 23.06
N LYS A 43 -11.83 1.39 23.83
CA LYS A 43 -13.18 1.72 23.32
C LYS A 43 -13.40 3.19 22.93
N ARG A 44 -12.52 4.11 23.33
CA ARG A 44 -12.75 5.57 23.19
C ARG A 44 -11.91 6.27 22.10
N LYS A 45 -10.99 5.56 21.43
CA LYS A 45 -10.14 6.18 20.39
C LYS A 45 -10.78 6.00 19.02
N SER A 46 -10.97 7.12 18.30
CA SER A 46 -11.48 7.10 16.92
C SER A 46 -10.40 6.57 15.96
N LEU A 47 -10.84 5.77 14.98
CA LEU A 47 -10.03 5.34 13.85
C LEU A 47 -9.95 6.51 12.86
N GLN A 48 -8.75 7.05 12.68
CA GLN A 48 -8.48 8.09 11.69
C GLN A 48 -7.62 7.49 10.59
N ARG A 49 -8.04 7.67 9.34
CA ARG A 49 -7.32 7.27 8.14
C ARG A 49 -7.01 8.52 7.33
N LEU A 50 -5.73 8.74 7.03
CA LEU A 50 -5.25 9.88 6.26
C LEU A 50 -4.57 9.37 5.00
N TYR A 51 -5.14 9.65 3.83
CA TYR A 51 -4.54 9.32 2.55
C TYR A 51 -3.26 10.13 2.31
N LYS A 52 -2.28 9.49 1.68
CA LYS A 52 -1.03 10.10 1.26
C LYS A 52 -0.81 9.82 -0.21
N GLU A 53 -0.65 10.88 -0.98
CA GLU A 53 -0.32 10.77 -2.39
C GLU A 53 1.17 10.43 -2.57
N PRO A 54 1.51 9.48 -3.47
CA PRO A 54 2.88 9.24 -3.87
C PRO A 54 3.40 10.37 -4.77
N ILE A 55 4.70 10.63 -4.69
CA ILE A 55 5.41 11.52 -5.60
C ILE A 55 5.49 10.89 -6.99
N PHE A 56 5.69 9.57 -7.04
CA PHE A 56 5.84 8.83 -8.27
C PHE A 56 5.31 7.40 -8.14
N LYS A 57 4.74 6.90 -9.24
CA LYS A 57 4.21 5.53 -9.39
C LYS A 57 4.88 4.90 -10.61
N HIS A 58 5.58 3.79 -10.42
CA HIS A 58 6.26 3.06 -11.49
C HIS A 58 5.61 1.71 -11.73
N HIS A 59 5.39 1.33 -13.00
CA HIS A 59 4.75 0.08 -13.42
C HIS A 59 3.38 -0.19 -12.78
N LEU A 60 2.60 0.86 -12.53
CA LEU A 60 1.20 0.69 -12.14
C LEU A 60 0.35 0.40 -13.39
N SER A 61 0.07 -0.87 -13.63
CA SER A 61 -0.82 -1.31 -14.71
C SER A 61 -2.28 -1.08 -14.34
N SER A 62 -3.11 -0.65 -15.28
CA SER A 62 -4.57 -0.52 -15.11
C SER A 62 -5.30 -1.86 -15.04
N LYS A 63 -4.62 -2.96 -15.37
CA LYS A 63 -5.15 -4.32 -15.38
C LYS A 63 -4.05 -5.30 -14.98
N ILE A 64 -4.44 -6.34 -14.25
CA ILE A 64 -3.58 -7.48 -13.89
C ILE A 64 -4.27 -8.75 -14.42
N VAL A 65 -3.71 -9.35 -15.46
CA VAL A 65 -4.30 -10.49 -16.17
C VAL A 65 -4.34 -11.73 -15.27
N VAL A 66 -5.22 -12.68 -15.58
CA VAL A 66 -5.28 -13.99 -14.93
C VAL A 66 -3.89 -14.63 -14.81
N ASN A 67 -3.54 -15.11 -13.61
CA ASN A 67 -2.25 -15.71 -13.25
C ASN A 67 -1.02 -14.80 -13.42
N GLU A 68 -1.21 -13.52 -13.71
CA GLU A 68 -0.12 -12.56 -13.83
C GLU A 68 0.39 -12.13 -12.45
N THR A 69 1.68 -11.84 -12.42
CA THR A 69 2.34 -11.19 -11.29
C THR A 69 2.97 -9.90 -11.76
N VAL A 70 2.49 -8.78 -11.24
CA VAL A 70 3.04 -7.45 -11.51
C VAL A 70 3.85 -6.97 -10.31
N ARG A 71 4.95 -6.27 -10.59
CA ARG A 71 5.76 -5.60 -9.59
C ARG A 71 5.77 -4.11 -9.89
N LEU A 72 5.48 -3.31 -8.89
CA LEU A 72 5.35 -1.86 -9.00
C LEU A 72 6.08 -1.18 -7.85
N ILE A 73 6.39 0.11 -8.04
CA ILE A 73 7.09 0.92 -7.05
C ILE A 73 6.27 2.17 -6.76
N TYR A 74 6.00 2.41 -5.49
CA TYR A 74 5.40 3.65 -5.00
C TYR A 74 6.47 4.47 -4.28
N VAL A 75 6.73 5.68 -4.77
CA VAL A 75 7.69 6.61 -4.16
C VAL A 75 6.93 7.62 -3.32
N MET A 76 7.21 7.65 -2.03
CA MET A 76 6.60 8.55 -1.06
C MET A 76 7.67 9.53 -0.52
N PRO A 77 7.30 10.75 -0.12
CA PRO A 77 8.22 11.57 0.68
C PRO A 77 8.51 10.85 2.00
N LYS A 78 9.69 11.04 2.59
CA LYS A 78 10.00 10.40 3.87
C LYS A 78 9.00 10.80 4.96
N PHE A 79 8.62 9.85 5.79
CA PHE A 79 7.81 10.10 6.98
C PHE A 79 8.12 9.06 8.06
N SER A 80 7.92 9.46 9.31
CA SER A 80 7.97 8.55 10.46
C SER A 80 6.56 8.26 10.97
N LEU A 81 6.36 7.10 11.58
CA LEU A 81 5.12 6.73 12.25
C LEU A 81 5.33 6.51 13.74
N SER A 82 4.38 6.99 14.53
CA SER A 82 4.24 6.60 15.93
C SER A 82 3.84 5.12 16.06
N ASN A 83 4.07 4.54 17.24
CA ASN A 83 3.79 3.12 17.48
C ASN A 83 2.30 2.74 17.37
N ASP A 84 1.42 3.72 17.51
CA ASP A 84 -0.03 3.62 17.39
C ASP A 84 -0.53 3.94 15.98
N ARG A 85 0.36 4.11 15.00
CA ARG A 85 -0.01 4.27 13.58
C ARG A 85 0.50 3.08 12.75
N ARG A 86 -0.11 2.91 11.59
CA ARG A 86 0.29 1.93 10.56
C ARG A 86 -0.01 2.49 9.18
N VAL A 87 0.72 2.03 8.17
CA VAL A 87 0.36 2.27 6.78
C VAL A 87 -0.65 1.22 6.34
N ILE A 88 -1.62 1.64 5.53
CA ILE A 88 -2.57 0.79 4.82
C ILE A 88 -2.30 0.98 3.33
N LEU A 89 -2.01 -0.12 2.64
CA LEU A 89 -2.04 -0.19 1.19
C LEU A 89 -3.38 -0.80 0.79
N GLU A 90 -4.17 -0.05 0.03
CA GLU A 90 -5.52 -0.42 -0.38
C GLU A 90 -5.56 -0.56 -1.89
N LEU A 91 -5.86 -1.77 -2.35
CA LEU A 91 -6.02 -2.12 -3.76
C LEU A 91 -7.52 -2.36 -4.01
N ASN A 92 -8.09 -1.59 -4.92
CA ASN A 92 -9.50 -1.68 -5.29
C ASN A 92 -9.66 -2.05 -6.76
N GLU A 93 -10.68 -2.86 -7.00
CA GLU A 93 -11.07 -3.26 -8.34
C GLU A 93 -12.10 -2.30 -8.91
N LYS A 94 -11.91 -1.90 -10.16
CA LYS A 94 -12.84 -1.07 -10.90
C LYS A 94 -14.13 -1.84 -11.18
N ASP A 95 -15.27 -1.22 -10.86
CA ASP A 95 -16.62 -1.76 -11.09
C ASP A 95 -16.84 -3.16 -10.47
N GLY A 96 -16.06 -3.51 -9.44
CA GLY A 96 -16.10 -4.81 -8.76
C GLY A 96 -16.11 -4.70 -7.24
N GLU A 97 -16.23 -5.85 -6.57
CA GLU A 97 -16.29 -5.93 -5.11
C GLU A 97 -14.95 -6.35 -4.47
N ARG A 98 -13.91 -6.66 -5.27
CA ARG A 98 -12.64 -7.19 -4.77
C ARG A 98 -11.75 -6.09 -4.20
N ASN A 99 -11.81 -5.94 -2.87
CA ASN A 99 -10.98 -5.00 -2.10
C ASN A 99 -9.91 -5.71 -1.28
N ILE A 100 -8.63 -5.35 -1.50
CA ILE A 100 -7.50 -5.95 -0.80
C ILE A 100 -6.78 -4.85 0.00
N GLU A 101 -6.79 -5.00 1.31
CA GLU A 101 -5.99 -4.16 2.21
C GLU A 101 -4.77 -4.91 2.74
N MET A 102 -3.63 -4.21 2.81
CA MET A 102 -2.44 -4.66 3.50
C MET A 102 -2.00 -3.65 4.55
N LYS A 103 -1.75 -4.14 5.76
CA LYS A 103 -1.34 -3.35 6.91
C LYS A 103 0.17 -3.44 7.11
N VAL A 104 0.87 -2.31 7.02
CA VAL A 104 2.32 -2.19 7.20
C VAL A 104 2.61 -1.53 8.55
N SER A 105 3.37 -2.21 9.40
CA SER A 105 3.71 -1.71 10.74
C SER A 105 4.68 -0.52 10.68
N HIS A 106 4.58 0.40 11.64
CA HIS A 106 5.53 1.51 11.82
C HIS A 106 6.99 1.05 11.85
N LYS A 107 7.29 -0.17 12.31
CA LYS A 107 8.65 -0.72 12.37
C LYS A 107 9.35 -0.72 11.02
N TYR A 108 8.64 -1.12 9.96
CA TYR A 108 9.17 -1.17 8.60
C TYR A 108 9.27 0.22 7.96
N ILE A 109 8.44 1.18 8.40
CA ILE A 109 8.50 2.56 7.92
C ILE A 109 9.66 3.31 8.57
N ASN A 110 9.86 3.12 9.88
CA ASN A 110 10.87 3.84 10.65
C ASN A 110 12.26 3.22 10.53
N ASN A 111 12.35 1.95 10.13
CA ASN A 111 13.60 1.24 9.89
C ASN A 111 13.50 0.58 8.51
N PRO A 112 13.47 1.38 7.42
CA PRO A 112 13.52 0.86 6.06
C PRO A 112 14.90 0.26 5.78
N ASN A 113 14.99 -0.53 4.72
CA ASN A 113 16.25 -1.03 4.21
C ASN A 113 17.07 0.08 3.54
#